data_AF-A0A8C5K6T9-F1
#
_entry.id   AF-A0A8C5K6T9-F1
#
_cell.length_a   1.000
_cell.length_b   1.000
_cell.length_c   1.000
_cell.angle_alpha   90.00
_cell.angle_beta   90.00
_cell.angle_gamma   90.00
#
_symmetry.space_group_name_H-M   'P 1'
#
loop_
_entity.id
_entity.type
_entity.pdbx_description
1 polymer ?
#
loop_
_entity_poly.entity_id
_entity_poly.type
_entity_poly.pdbx_seq_one_letter_code
_entity_poly.pdbx_strand_id
1 'polypeptide(L)'
;MQKSECPGRVQLRNKATGTCADRTSSRAQVQPRSTIQQSKSSSSTSSPEAARRLHPRPSDKLNPKTINPFGEQLRAPSAFAAIYSKGGIPCRLVHGSVKHRLQWECPPESLPFDPLLVTFAEGLRETKHPYTFVSKEGFRELLLVRGACEKAVPLLPRLIPVLKAALVHPDDDVFERGLGALVQLSVVVGPALNDHLKHLLTSLSKRLMDKKFKEQITSALQKLEQHGGSGSLIIIKSKIPTYCSIGC
;
A
#
# COMPACT_ATOMS: atom_id res chain seq x y z
N MET A 1 -22.17 61.68 -27.93
CA MET A 1 -21.20 62.52 -27.19
C MET A 1 -20.12 61.58 -26.65
N GLN A 2 -18.82 61.86 -26.85
CA GLN A 2 -17.92 62.50 -25.86
C GLN A 2 -18.02 61.88 -24.45
N LYS A 3 -16.94 61.46 -23.76
CA LYS A 3 -15.47 61.51 -24.03
C LYS A 3 -14.74 60.57 -23.02
N SER A 4 -13.41 60.38 -23.17
CA SER A 4 -12.32 60.28 -22.15
C SER A 4 -12.58 59.83 -20.68
N GLU A 5 -11.62 59.32 -19.89
CA GLU A 5 -10.14 59.28 -19.98
C GLU A 5 -9.55 58.18 -19.04
N CYS A 6 -8.22 58.00 -19.03
CA CYS A 6 -7.50 57.28 -17.96
C CYS A 6 -6.62 58.26 -17.15
N PRO A 7 -6.58 58.12 -15.81
CA PRO A 7 -5.29 57.88 -15.13
C PRO A 7 -5.44 56.88 -13.94
N GLY A 8 -4.39 56.45 -13.25
CA GLY A 8 -2.96 56.78 -13.39
C GLY A 8 -2.07 55.88 -12.51
N ARG A 9 -0.74 56.06 -12.65
CA ARG A 9 0.31 55.24 -12.01
C ARG A 9 0.91 55.97 -10.81
N VAL A 10 1.08 55.29 -9.66
CA VAL A 10 1.83 55.82 -8.51
C VAL A 10 3.02 54.91 -8.20
N GLN A 11 4.16 55.50 -7.85
CA GLN A 11 5.44 54.79 -7.66
C GLN A 11 6.28 55.44 -6.55
N LEU A 12 6.52 54.70 -5.47
CA LEU A 12 7.40 55.01 -4.33
C LEU A 12 8.06 53.68 -3.91
N ARG A 13 9.38 53.49 -3.69
CA ARG A 13 10.55 54.36 -3.41
C ARG A 13 10.43 55.04 -2.03
N ASN A 14 11.32 54.82 -1.04
CA ASN A 14 12.77 54.58 -1.08
C ASN A 14 13.28 53.72 0.12
N LYS A 15 14.59 53.42 0.14
CA LYS A 15 15.54 53.22 1.28
C LYS A 15 15.02 53.24 2.74
N ALA A 16 15.62 52.57 3.74
CA ALA A 16 16.70 51.56 3.90
C ALA A 16 16.67 51.15 5.43
N THR A 17 17.63 50.52 6.14
CA THR A 17 19.05 50.12 5.97
C THR A 17 19.37 48.99 6.98
N GLY A 18 20.43 48.18 6.80
CA GLY A 18 20.88 47.25 7.85
C GLY A 18 21.98 46.25 7.45
N THR A 19 23.24 46.56 7.77
CA THR A 19 24.39 45.65 7.60
C THR A 19 24.76 44.95 8.90
N CYS A 20 24.98 43.64 8.85
CA CYS A 20 26.12 43.04 9.53
C CYS A 20 26.66 41.91 8.65
N ALA A 21 27.95 41.64 8.74
CA ALA A 21 28.62 40.57 8.00
C ALA A 21 29.46 39.77 8.97
N ASP A 22 29.62 38.48 8.69
CA ASP A 22 30.71 37.71 9.29
C ASP A 22 31.40 36.85 8.23
N ARG A 23 32.71 36.67 8.41
CA ARG A 23 33.60 35.93 7.50
C ARG A 23 34.47 35.01 8.34
N THR A 24 34.43 33.72 8.05
CA THR A 24 35.69 32.98 7.88
C THR A 24 35.49 31.71 7.07
N SER A 25 36.38 31.51 6.08
CA SER A 25 36.56 30.25 5.37
C SER A 25 38.04 30.18 5.01
N SER A 26 38.77 29.29 5.69
CA SER A 26 40.21 29.12 5.52
C SER A 26 40.51 27.66 5.22
N ARG A 27 41.42 27.44 4.27
CA ARG A 27 41.67 26.14 3.62
C ARG A 27 43.09 25.67 3.92
N ALA A 28 43.24 24.44 4.41
CA ALA A 28 44.53 23.75 4.48
C ALA A 28 44.35 22.25 4.19
N GLN A 29 45.37 21.64 3.58
CA GLN A 29 45.55 20.18 3.50
C GLN A 29 46.48 19.71 4.61
N VAL A 30 46.61 18.39 4.81
CA VAL A 30 47.89 17.63 4.75
C VAL A 30 47.65 16.17 5.20
N GLN A 31 48.27 15.20 4.51
CA GLN A 31 48.47 13.83 5.01
C GLN A 31 49.87 13.71 5.64
N PRO A 32 50.06 12.77 6.58
CA PRO A 32 51.19 11.86 6.39
C PRO A 32 50.90 10.39 6.72
N ARG A 33 51.66 9.48 6.08
CA ARG A 33 51.88 8.09 6.51
C ARG A 33 53.10 8.03 7.45
N SER A 34 53.08 7.26 8.55
CA SER A 34 54.26 6.48 9.00
C SER A 34 53.98 5.49 10.17
N THR A 35 54.19 4.20 9.88
CA THR A 35 55.10 3.25 10.59
C THR A 35 55.20 3.15 12.14
N ILE A 36 54.64 2.05 12.68
CA ILE A 36 55.19 1.07 13.68
C ILE A 36 56.04 1.57 14.89
N GLN A 37 55.54 1.31 16.12
CA GLN A 37 56.17 0.47 17.20
C GLN A 37 55.18 0.33 18.39
N GLN A 38 54.74 -0.86 18.78
CA GLN A 38 55.34 -1.81 19.75
C GLN A 38 55.46 -1.34 21.22
N SER A 39 54.60 -1.91 22.07
CA SER A 39 54.88 -2.23 23.48
C SER A 39 54.19 -3.57 23.82
N LYS A 40 54.67 -4.30 24.84
CA LYS A 40 54.32 -5.72 25.08
C LYS A 40 53.92 -6.03 26.53
N SER A 41 52.86 -6.82 26.68
CA SER A 41 52.63 -7.75 27.80
C SER A 41 51.54 -8.75 27.36
N SER A 42 51.84 -10.03 27.07
CA SER A 42 51.98 -11.14 28.04
C SER A 42 50.83 -11.17 29.06
N SER A 43 50.02 -12.23 29.12
CA SER A 43 50.44 -13.64 29.26
C SER A 43 49.87 -14.61 28.21
N SER A 44 50.34 -15.86 28.26
CA SER A 44 50.10 -16.90 27.26
C SER A 44 49.49 -18.17 27.86
N THR A 45 48.50 -18.75 27.17
CA THR A 45 48.26 -20.21 27.17
C THR A 45 48.17 -20.67 25.72
N SER A 46 48.70 -21.85 25.42
CA SER A 46 48.95 -22.31 24.05
C SER A 46 48.35 -23.69 23.78
N SER A 47 47.70 -23.84 22.63
CA SER A 47 47.64 -25.11 21.88
C SER A 47 47.22 -24.85 20.42
N PRO A 48 47.88 -25.45 19.42
CA PRO A 48 47.57 -25.22 18.01
C PRO A 48 46.67 -26.31 17.41
N GLU A 49 45.47 -25.93 16.93
CA GLU A 49 44.67 -26.79 16.02
C GLU A 49 44.22 -26.02 14.76
N ALA A 50 45.10 -25.14 14.25
CA ALA A 50 44.88 -24.36 13.03
C ALA A 50 45.36 -25.08 11.75
N ALA A 51 45.17 -26.41 11.67
CA ALA A 51 45.44 -27.20 10.47
C ALA A 51 44.50 -28.42 10.39
N ARG A 52 44.03 -28.73 9.16
CA ARG A 52 43.23 -29.93 8.81
C ARG A 52 41.85 -30.08 9.51
N ARG A 53 40.86 -29.31 9.04
CA ARG A 53 39.44 -29.68 9.13
C ARG A 53 38.85 -29.93 7.74
N LEU A 54 39.35 -30.97 7.07
CA LEU A 54 38.87 -31.41 5.73
C LEU A 54 37.62 -32.31 5.79
N HIS A 55 37.13 -32.63 6.99
CA HIS A 55 35.91 -33.40 7.19
C HIS A 55 34.97 -32.63 8.13
N PRO A 56 33.68 -32.44 7.77
CA PRO A 56 32.67 -31.93 8.69
C PRO A 56 32.57 -32.86 9.91
N ARG A 57 32.50 -32.31 11.11
CA ARG A 57 32.27 -33.12 12.32
C ARG A 57 30.82 -33.63 12.31
N PRO A 58 30.52 -34.80 12.91
CA PRO A 58 29.15 -35.25 13.09
C PRO A 58 28.26 -34.23 13.83
N SER A 59 28.85 -33.45 14.76
CA SER A 59 28.21 -32.31 15.43
C SER A 59 27.66 -31.25 14.47
N ASP A 60 28.28 -31.07 13.31
CA ASP A 60 27.92 -30.00 12.38
C ASP A 60 26.63 -30.34 11.63
N LYS A 61 26.28 -31.64 11.58
CA LYS A 61 24.97 -32.14 11.15
C LYS A 61 23.89 -32.06 12.24
N LEU A 62 24.28 -31.79 13.49
CA LEU A 62 23.39 -31.71 14.66
C LEU A 62 23.09 -30.26 15.09
N ASN A 63 23.48 -29.27 14.28
CA ASN A 63 22.92 -27.92 14.30
C ASN A 63 21.79 -27.80 13.25
N PRO A 64 20.55 -28.22 13.55
CA PRO A 64 19.41 -27.66 12.81
C PRO A 64 19.46 -26.14 13.00
N LYS A 65 19.14 -25.36 11.95
CA LYS A 65 19.11 -23.90 12.04
C LYS A 65 18.20 -23.50 13.21
N THR A 66 18.76 -23.00 14.30
CA THR A 66 18.01 -22.70 15.53
C THR A 66 16.88 -21.72 15.19
N ILE A 67 15.66 -22.24 15.13
CA ILE A 67 14.48 -21.47 14.78
C ILE A 67 14.19 -20.58 15.99
N ASN A 68 14.72 -19.36 15.98
CA ASN A 68 14.57 -18.43 17.10
C ASN A 68 13.07 -18.09 17.26
N PRO A 69 12.38 -18.59 18.29
CA PRO A 69 10.92 -18.46 18.40
C PRO A 69 10.49 -17.04 18.79
N PHE A 70 11.45 -16.20 19.19
CA PHE A 70 11.26 -14.78 19.53
C PHE A 70 11.90 -13.83 18.50
N GLY A 71 12.59 -14.36 17.48
CA GLY A 71 12.93 -13.56 16.31
C GLY A 71 11.67 -13.31 15.50
N GLU A 72 11.55 -12.14 14.84
CA GLU A 72 10.54 -11.97 13.81
C GLU A 72 10.76 -13.04 12.73
N GLN A 73 9.95 -14.10 12.75
CA GLN A 73 10.04 -15.13 11.73
C GLN A 73 9.74 -14.47 10.40
N LEU A 74 10.77 -14.41 9.53
CA LEU A 74 10.72 -13.81 8.20
C LEU A 74 9.68 -14.55 7.36
N ARG A 75 8.41 -14.15 7.51
CA ARG A 75 7.29 -14.67 6.74
C ARG A 75 7.65 -14.49 5.27
N ALA A 76 7.50 -15.56 4.49
CA ALA A 76 7.68 -15.48 3.06
C ALA A 76 6.86 -14.30 2.52
N PRO A 77 7.44 -13.44 1.66
CA PRO A 77 6.71 -12.31 1.11
C PRO A 77 5.45 -12.81 0.41
N SER A 78 4.36 -12.06 0.54
CA SER A 78 3.10 -12.38 -0.13
C SER A 78 3.28 -12.42 -1.65
N ALA A 79 2.31 -12.99 -2.37
CA ALA A 79 2.30 -12.93 -3.83
C ALA A 79 2.45 -11.49 -4.33
N PHE A 80 1.68 -10.55 -3.78
CA PHE A 80 1.78 -9.13 -4.15
C PHE A 80 3.16 -8.53 -3.89
N ALA A 81 3.70 -8.68 -2.67
CA ALA A 81 5.00 -8.13 -2.32
C ALA A 81 6.12 -8.75 -3.18
N ALA A 82 6.08 -10.06 -3.41
CA ALA A 82 7.05 -10.77 -4.25
C ALA A 82 6.96 -10.39 -5.74
N ILE A 83 5.77 -10.07 -6.27
CA ILE A 83 5.60 -9.58 -7.65
C ILE A 83 6.10 -8.13 -7.77
N TYR A 84 5.71 -7.24 -6.84
CA TYR A 84 6.16 -5.84 -6.85
C TYR A 84 7.69 -5.71 -6.68
N SER A 85 8.30 -6.46 -5.74
CA SER A 85 9.76 -6.46 -5.55
C SER A 85 10.56 -7.00 -6.74
N LYS A 86 9.90 -7.69 -7.68
CA LYS A 86 10.51 -8.19 -8.93
C LYS A 86 10.24 -7.28 -10.14
N GLY A 87 9.55 -6.15 -9.96
CA GLY A 87 9.12 -5.28 -11.06
C GLY A 87 7.98 -5.86 -11.91
N GLY A 88 7.25 -6.87 -11.40
CA GLY A 88 6.13 -7.50 -12.12
C GLY A 88 4.82 -6.70 -12.12
N ILE A 89 4.85 -5.45 -11.66
CA ILE A 89 3.73 -4.51 -11.67
C ILE A 89 4.20 -3.26 -12.43
N PRO A 90 3.50 -2.80 -13.49
CA PRO A 90 3.92 -1.68 -14.34
C PRO A 90 3.64 -0.31 -13.70
N CYS A 91 3.89 -0.16 -12.40
CA CYS A 91 3.82 1.10 -11.68
C CYS A 91 4.85 1.19 -10.56
N ARG A 92 5.23 2.43 -10.21
CA ARG A 92 6.27 2.75 -9.24
C ARG A 92 5.73 3.75 -8.23
N LEU A 93 6.07 3.59 -6.95
CA LEU A 93 5.82 4.61 -5.94
C LEU A 93 6.73 5.83 -6.16
N VAL A 94 6.12 7.01 -6.35
CA VAL A 94 6.83 8.29 -6.41
C VAL A 94 6.56 9.09 -5.14
N HIS A 95 7.63 9.37 -4.38
CA HIS A 95 7.59 10.17 -3.17
C HIS A 95 7.60 11.67 -3.51
N GLY A 96 6.43 12.23 -3.84
CA GLY A 96 6.26 13.69 -3.94
C GLY A 96 6.27 14.37 -2.56
N SER A 97 6.75 15.62 -2.50
CA SER A 97 7.04 16.37 -1.27
C SER A 97 5.84 16.66 -0.35
N VAL A 98 4.62 16.45 -0.83
CA VAL A 98 3.35 16.68 -0.08
C VAL A 98 2.40 15.49 -0.19
N LYS A 99 2.41 14.78 -1.32
CA LYS A 99 1.59 13.57 -1.55
C LYS A 99 2.38 12.57 -2.38
N HIS A 100 2.36 11.32 -1.95
CA HIS A 100 2.82 10.19 -2.76
C HIS A 100 1.84 9.93 -3.91
N ARG A 101 2.35 9.39 -5.02
CA ARG A 101 1.56 8.99 -6.20
C ARG A 101 2.12 7.71 -6.80
N LEU A 102 1.33 7.04 -7.62
CA LEU A 102 1.84 6.03 -8.56
C LEU A 102 2.28 6.72 -9.86
N GLN A 103 3.42 6.30 -10.38
CA GLN A 103 3.82 6.54 -11.76
C GLN A 103 3.70 5.21 -12.51
N TRP A 104 2.77 5.15 -13.46
CA TRP A 104 2.61 4.02 -14.36
C TRP A 104 3.65 4.08 -15.48
N GLU A 105 4.07 2.91 -15.97
CA GLU A 105 5.06 2.82 -17.06
C GLU A 105 4.42 2.99 -18.45
N CYS A 106 3.11 2.74 -18.55
CA CYS A 106 2.25 3.05 -19.69
C CYS A 106 0.84 3.45 -19.19
N PRO A 107 -0.03 4.06 -20.02
CA PRO A 107 -1.34 4.53 -19.57
C PRO A 107 -2.21 3.40 -19.00
N PRO A 108 -2.86 3.55 -17.83
CA PRO A 108 -3.73 2.54 -17.22
C PRO A 108 -4.83 2.01 -18.16
N GLU A 109 -5.28 2.83 -19.11
CA GLU A 109 -6.22 2.48 -20.18
C GLU A 109 -5.71 1.31 -21.04
N SER A 110 -4.40 1.28 -21.31
CA SER A 110 -3.75 0.28 -22.15
C SER A 110 -3.45 -1.04 -21.43
N LEU A 111 -3.53 -1.06 -20.09
CA LEU A 111 -3.13 -2.23 -19.31
C LEU A 111 -4.16 -3.38 -19.35
N PRO A 112 -3.70 -4.64 -19.36
CA PRO A 112 -4.56 -5.80 -19.10
C PRO A 112 -4.94 -5.85 -17.62
N PHE A 113 -6.20 -6.12 -17.31
CA PHE A 113 -6.66 -6.27 -15.92
C PHE A 113 -6.37 -7.68 -15.36
N ASP A 114 -6.17 -8.68 -16.22
CA ASP A 114 -5.70 -10.01 -15.81
C ASP A 114 -4.17 -10.09 -15.98
N PRO A 115 -3.38 -10.50 -14.96
CA PRO A 115 -3.77 -10.75 -13.56
C PRO A 115 -3.86 -9.47 -12.71
N LEU A 116 -3.45 -8.33 -13.27
CA LEU A 116 -3.06 -7.11 -12.54
C LEU A 116 -4.08 -6.60 -11.50
N LEU A 117 -5.37 -6.54 -11.84
CA LEU A 117 -6.42 -6.09 -10.92
C LEU A 117 -6.64 -7.08 -9.75
N VAL A 118 -6.51 -8.39 -10.02
CA VAL A 118 -6.57 -9.44 -8.99
C VAL A 118 -5.34 -9.35 -8.08
N THR A 119 -4.14 -9.15 -8.66
CA THR A 119 -2.90 -8.94 -7.91
C THR A 119 -3.00 -7.71 -6.99
N PHE A 120 -3.51 -6.57 -7.47
CA PHE A 120 -3.76 -5.41 -6.60
C PHE A 120 -4.79 -5.70 -5.50
N ALA A 121 -5.86 -6.45 -5.79
CA ALA A 121 -6.83 -6.87 -4.78
C ALA A 121 -6.21 -7.76 -3.69
N GLU A 122 -5.29 -8.67 -4.05
CA GLU A 122 -4.55 -9.50 -3.09
C GLU A 122 -3.67 -8.62 -2.18
N GLY A 123 -3.03 -7.61 -2.76
CA GLY A 123 -2.22 -6.64 -2.04
C GLY A 123 -2.98 -5.75 -1.04
N LEU A 124 -4.32 -5.70 -1.06
CA LEU A 124 -5.09 -4.94 -0.06
C LEU A 124 -4.86 -5.46 1.37
N ARG A 125 -4.47 -6.75 1.48
CA ARG A 125 -4.14 -7.44 2.73
C ARG A 125 -2.72 -7.19 3.24
N GLU A 126 -1.92 -6.42 2.51
CA GLU A 126 -0.62 -5.98 3.00
C GLU A 126 -0.76 -5.09 4.24
N THR A 127 0.27 -5.10 5.07
CA THR A 127 0.40 -4.22 6.25
C THR A 127 1.69 -3.41 6.24
N LYS A 128 2.64 -3.69 5.33
CA LYS A 128 3.91 -2.97 5.22
C LYS A 128 3.88 -1.95 4.07
N HIS A 129 4.37 -0.74 4.34
CA HIS A 129 4.72 0.23 3.29
C HIS A 129 5.97 -0.28 2.53
N PRO A 130 6.10 -0.08 1.20
CA PRO A 130 5.21 0.67 0.30
C PRO A 130 3.97 -0.11 -0.17
N TYR A 131 3.93 -1.43 0.03
CA TYR A 131 2.96 -2.33 -0.59
C TYR A 131 1.51 -1.96 -0.29
N THR A 132 1.21 -1.52 0.94
CA THR A 132 -0.11 -1.01 1.37
C THR A 132 -0.64 0.17 0.54
N PHE A 133 0.24 1.05 0.07
CA PHE A 133 -0.12 2.19 -0.77
C PHE A 133 -0.28 1.75 -2.22
N VAL A 134 0.68 0.97 -2.73
CA VAL A 134 0.70 0.54 -4.14
C VAL A 134 -0.49 -0.36 -4.46
N SER A 135 -0.90 -1.25 -3.54
CA SER A 135 -2.08 -2.08 -3.75
C SER A 135 -3.38 -1.28 -3.78
N LYS A 136 -3.59 -0.42 -2.78
CA LYS A 136 -4.79 0.42 -2.64
C LYS A 136 -4.96 1.37 -3.81
N GLU A 137 -3.92 2.13 -4.15
CA GLU A 137 -3.99 3.13 -5.21
C GLU A 137 -3.95 2.49 -6.61
N GLY A 138 -3.23 1.37 -6.78
CA GLY A 138 -3.23 0.62 -8.04
C GLY A 138 -4.59 0.01 -8.37
N PHE A 139 -5.26 -0.56 -7.37
CA PHE A 139 -6.65 -1.02 -7.48
C PHE A 139 -7.61 0.12 -7.84
N ARG A 140 -7.51 1.26 -7.13
CA ARG A 140 -8.33 2.45 -7.38
C ARG A 140 -8.14 3.00 -8.79
N GLU A 141 -6.90 3.14 -9.25
CA GLU A 141 -6.60 3.81 -10.52
C GLU A 141 -6.96 2.95 -11.74
N LEU A 142 -6.80 1.61 -11.67
CA LEU A 142 -7.38 0.73 -12.69
C LEU A 142 -8.92 0.83 -12.73
N LEU A 143 -9.59 0.85 -11.59
CA LEU A 143 -11.07 0.95 -11.56
C LEU A 143 -11.62 2.30 -12.06
N LEU A 144 -10.79 3.34 -12.19
CA LEU A 144 -11.18 4.64 -12.76
C LEU A 144 -10.97 4.74 -14.29
N VAL A 145 -10.40 3.72 -14.92
CA VAL A 145 -10.16 3.65 -16.37
C VAL A 145 -11.46 3.61 -17.17
N ARG A 146 -11.50 4.29 -18.32
CA ARG A 146 -12.60 4.15 -19.29
C ARG A 146 -12.67 2.71 -19.80
N GLY A 147 -13.85 2.08 -19.68
CA GLY A 147 -14.03 0.65 -19.99
C GLY A 147 -13.62 -0.31 -18.87
N ALA A 148 -13.33 0.17 -17.66
CA ALA A 148 -12.99 -0.69 -16.52
C ALA A 148 -14.06 -1.75 -16.20
N CYS A 149 -15.34 -1.49 -16.47
CA CYS A 149 -16.42 -2.47 -16.28
C CYS A 149 -16.22 -3.74 -17.13
N GLU A 150 -16.05 -3.58 -18.44
CA GLU A 150 -15.84 -4.67 -19.40
C GLU A 150 -14.59 -5.51 -19.04
N LYS A 151 -13.53 -4.85 -18.56
CA LYS A 151 -12.30 -5.52 -18.10
C LYS A 151 -12.42 -6.17 -16.72
N ALA A 152 -13.28 -5.67 -15.83
CA ALA A 152 -13.39 -6.15 -14.44
C ALA A 152 -14.46 -7.23 -14.22
N VAL A 153 -15.57 -7.19 -14.97
CA VAL A 153 -16.67 -8.18 -14.86
C VAL A 153 -16.19 -9.63 -15.04
N PRO A 154 -15.37 -9.98 -16.06
CA PRO A 154 -14.83 -11.33 -16.21
C PRO A 154 -13.96 -11.82 -15.04
N LEU A 155 -13.43 -10.89 -14.23
CA LEU A 155 -12.53 -11.19 -13.12
C LEU A 155 -13.27 -11.34 -11.78
N LEU A 156 -14.58 -11.06 -11.71
CA LEU A 156 -15.36 -11.18 -10.47
C LEU A 156 -15.21 -12.54 -9.75
N PRO A 157 -15.22 -13.71 -10.44
CA PRO A 157 -14.99 -15.00 -9.77
C PRO A 157 -13.65 -15.11 -9.03
N ARG A 158 -12.62 -14.36 -9.45
CA ARG A 158 -11.28 -14.32 -8.83
C ARG A 158 -11.15 -13.18 -7.82
N LEU A 159 -11.78 -12.03 -8.06
CA LEU A 159 -11.77 -10.87 -7.15
C LEU A 159 -12.56 -11.13 -5.86
N ILE A 160 -13.69 -11.83 -5.95
CA ILE A 160 -14.60 -11.99 -4.81
C ILE A 160 -13.99 -12.80 -3.64
N PRO A 161 -13.32 -13.94 -3.84
CA PRO A 161 -12.60 -14.64 -2.77
C PRO A 161 -11.53 -13.77 -2.10
N VAL A 162 -10.82 -12.97 -2.89
CA VAL A 162 -9.73 -12.10 -2.44
C VAL A 162 -10.25 -10.93 -1.60
N LEU A 163 -11.27 -10.20 -2.09
CA LEU A 163 -11.93 -9.14 -1.32
C LEU A 163 -12.58 -9.71 -0.05
N LYS A 164 -13.21 -10.89 -0.12
CA LYS A 164 -13.75 -11.58 1.05
C LYS A 164 -12.66 -11.88 2.09
N ALA A 165 -11.45 -12.25 1.66
CA ALA A 165 -10.32 -12.51 2.55
C ALA A 165 -9.79 -11.24 3.26
N ALA A 166 -9.94 -10.05 2.65
CA ALA A 166 -9.70 -8.77 3.33
C ALA A 166 -10.84 -8.43 4.32
N LEU A 167 -12.10 -8.65 3.93
CA LEU A 167 -13.29 -8.36 4.75
C LEU A 167 -13.47 -9.26 5.99
N VAL A 168 -12.75 -10.40 6.08
CA VAL A 168 -12.70 -11.25 7.28
C VAL A 168 -11.37 -11.14 8.04
N HIS A 169 -10.48 -10.24 7.61
CA HIS A 169 -9.17 -10.09 8.23
C HIS A 169 -9.29 -9.49 9.65
N PRO A 170 -8.45 -9.90 10.62
CA PRO A 170 -8.50 -9.35 11.97
C PRO A 170 -7.96 -7.91 12.04
N ASP A 171 -6.94 -7.59 11.23
CA ASP A 171 -6.40 -6.23 11.09
C ASP A 171 -7.47 -5.29 10.52
N ASP A 172 -7.74 -4.24 11.28
CA ASP A 172 -8.79 -3.27 11.00
C ASP A 172 -8.49 -2.39 9.78
N ASP A 173 -7.23 -2.02 9.54
CA ASP A 173 -6.86 -1.20 8.38
C ASP A 173 -6.96 -2.03 7.09
N VAL A 174 -6.70 -3.34 7.16
CA VAL A 174 -6.97 -4.29 6.06
C VAL A 174 -8.47 -4.43 5.81
N PHE A 175 -9.29 -4.47 6.87
CA PHE A 175 -10.75 -4.49 6.74
C PHE A 175 -11.27 -3.22 6.04
N GLU A 176 -10.82 -2.03 6.46
CA GLU A 176 -11.19 -0.76 5.81
C GLU A 176 -10.74 -0.69 4.35
N ARG A 177 -9.53 -1.17 4.03
CA ARG A 177 -9.06 -1.31 2.63
C ARG A 177 -9.97 -2.24 1.82
N GLY A 178 -10.35 -3.39 2.37
CA GLY A 178 -11.27 -4.34 1.73
C GLY A 178 -12.68 -3.76 1.52
N LEU A 179 -13.19 -3.00 2.47
CA LEU A 179 -14.50 -2.35 2.41
C LEU A 179 -14.52 -1.22 1.36
N GLY A 180 -13.49 -0.38 1.35
CA GLY A 180 -13.31 0.66 0.34
C GLY A 180 -13.17 0.09 -1.08
N ALA A 181 -12.39 -0.99 -1.24
CA ALA A 181 -12.23 -1.69 -2.51
C ALA A 181 -13.53 -2.36 -2.99
N LEU A 182 -14.34 -2.94 -2.10
CA LEU A 182 -15.66 -3.46 -2.45
C LEU A 182 -16.59 -2.34 -2.97
N VAL A 183 -16.60 -1.18 -2.33
CA VAL A 183 -17.39 -0.02 -2.78
C VAL A 183 -16.89 0.52 -4.12
N GLN A 184 -15.57 0.58 -4.34
CA GLN A 184 -15.00 0.97 -5.64
C GLN A 184 -15.38 -0.02 -6.75
N LEU A 185 -15.33 -1.33 -6.47
CA LEU A 185 -15.73 -2.36 -7.42
C LEU A 185 -17.22 -2.26 -7.78
N SER A 186 -18.10 -1.98 -6.80
CA SER A 186 -19.54 -1.87 -7.06
C SER A 186 -19.91 -0.68 -7.95
N VAL A 187 -19.19 0.46 -7.83
CA VAL A 187 -19.34 1.60 -8.76
C VAL A 187 -19.07 1.17 -10.21
N VAL A 188 -18.11 0.29 -10.42
CA VAL A 188 -17.62 -0.09 -11.76
C VAL A 188 -18.45 -1.21 -12.40
N VAL A 189 -18.76 -2.29 -11.66
CA VAL A 189 -19.47 -3.45 -12.23
C VAL A 189 -20.99 -3.43 -12.01
N GLY A 190 -21.47 -2.55 -11.12
CA GLY A 190 -22.89 -2.36 -10.84
C GLY A 190 -23.64 -3.67 -10.55
N PRO A 191 -24.76 -3.96 -11.26
CA PRO A 191 -25.57 -5.16 -11.04
C PRO A 191 -24.83 -6.50 -11.20
N ALA A 192 -23.72 -6.57 -11.94
CA ALA A 192 -22.93 -7.80 -12.10
C ALA A 192 -22.31 -8.31 -10.78
N LEU A 193 -22.25 -7.47 -9.74
CA LEU A 193 -21.83 -7.88 -8.41
C LEU A 193 -22.87 -8.77 -7.68
N ASN A 194 -24.15 -8.71 -8.08
CA ASN A 194 -25.27 -9.29 -7.33
C ASN A 194 -25.15 -10.81 -7.13
N ASP A 195 -24.73 -11.56 -8.17
CA ASP A 195 -24.56 -13.01 -8.11
C ASP A 195 -23.58 -13.47 -7.02
N HIS A 196 -22.61 -12.61 -6.72
CA HIS A 196 -21.54 -12.82 -5.75
C HIS A 196 -21.79 -12.14 -4.40
N LEU A 197 -22.64 -11.11 -4.35
CA LEU A 197 -22.89 -10.23 -3.20
C LEU A 197 -23.23 -11.01 -1.91
N LYS A 198 -23.99 -12.11 -2.04
CA LYS A 198 -24.32 -13.06 -0.95
C LYS A 198 -23.10 -13.53 -0.14
N HIS A 199 -21.94 -13.71 -0.77
CA HIS A 199 -20.71 -14.18 -0.12
C HIS A 199 -19.95 -13.09 0.63
N LEU A 200 -20.13 -11.82 0.22
CA LEU A 200 -19.51 -10.64 0.82
C LEU A 200 -20.33 -10.14 2.02
N LEU A 201 -21.65 -10.06 1.87
CA LEU A 201 -22.58 -9.68 2.95
C LEU A 201 -22.44 -10.59 4.19
N THR A 202 -22.17 -11.88 3.97
CA THR A 202 -21.94 -12.86 5.05
C THR A 202 -20.65 -12.58 5.85
N SER A 203 -19.70 -11.82 5.30
CA SER A 203 -18.55 -11.28 6.05
C SER A 203 -18.90 -9.95 6.72
N LEU A 204 -19.60 -9.05 6.00
CA LEU A 204 -19.98 -7.73 6.53
C LEU A 204 -20.91 -7.82 7.74
N SER A 205 -21.89 -8.73 7.75
CA SER A 205 -22.83 -8.88 8.87
C SER A 205 -22.15 -9.23 10.20
N LYS A 206 -21.01 -9.93 10.16
CA LYS A 206 -20.19 -10.22 11.36
C LYS A 206 -19.52 -8.97 11.91
N ARG A 207 -18.96 -8.12 11.04
CA ARG A 207 -18.33 -6.85 11.43
C ARG A 207 -19.35 -5.73 11.71
N LEU A 208 -20.60 -5.85 11.24
CA LEU A 208 -21.68 -4.88 11.52
C LEU A 208 -22.09 -4.84 13.01
N MET A 209 -21.80 -5.91 13.77
CA MET A 209 -21.98 -5.95 15.23
C MET A 209 -20.94 -5.11 15.98
N ASP A 210 -19.82 -4.76 15.33
CA ASP A 210 -18.79 -3.89 15.89
C ASP A 210 -19.21 -2.41 15.77
N LYS A 211 -19.27 -1.74 16.92
CA LYS A 211 -19.60 -0.30 17.00
C LYS A 211 -18.64 0.57 16.18
N LYS A 212 -17.36 0.17 16.03
CA LYS A 212 -16.36 0.91 15.24
C LYS A 212 -16.71 0.97 13.75
N PHE A 213 -17.25 -0.12 13.20
CA PHE A 213 -17.47 -0.26 11.76
C PHE A 213 -18.93 -0.11 11.32
N LYS A 214 -19.88 -0.09 12.26
CA LYS A 214 -21.32 -0.05 11.97
C LYS A 214 -21.70 1.02 10.93
N GLU A 215 -21.22 2.26 11.09
CA GLU A 215 -21.54 3.37 10.19
C GLU A 215 -20.87 3.22 8.82
N GLN A 216 -19.57 2.86 8.79
CA GLN A 216 -18.83 2.61 7.55
C GLN A 216 -19.49 1.50 6.72
N ILE A 217 -19.86 0.38 7.36
CA ILE A 217 -20.54 -0.75 6.71
C ILE A 217 -21.92 -0.34 6.23
N THR A 218 -22.67 0.45 7.02
CA THR A 218 -23.99 0.94 6.59
C THR A 218 -23.88 1.82 5.34
N SER A 219 -22.92 2.75 5.29
CA SER A 219 -22.65 3.57 4.10
C SER A 219 -22.17 2.73 2.90
N ALA A 220 -21.42 1.66 3.14
CA ALA A 220 -21.02 0.71 2.09
C ALA A 220 -22.22 -0.09 1.54
N LEU A 221 -23.13 -0.55 2.41
CA LEU A 221 -24.36 -1.25 2.02
C LEU A 221 -25.29 -0.34 1.20
N GLN A 222 -25.41 0.93 1.57
CA GLN A 222 -26.14 1.94 0.78
C GLN A 222 -25.54 2.12 -0.62
N LYS A 223 -24.21 2.20 -0.74
CA LYS A 223 -23.57 2.28 -2.06
C LYS A 223 -23.71 0.98 -2.87
N LEU A 224 -23.73 -0.18 -2.20
CA LEU A 224 -24.03 -1.47 -2.85
C LEU A 224 -25.49 -1.53 -3.34
N GLU A 225 -26.46 -1.00 -2.58
CA GLU A 225 -27.86 -0.84 -3.01
C GLU A 225 -27.96 0.07 -4.25
N GLN A 226 -27.32 1.24 -4.20
CA GLN A 226 -27.36 2.25 -5.25
C GLN A 226 -26.79 1.76 -6.59
N HIS A 227 -25.67 1.03 -6.58
CA HIS A 227 -25.03 0.55 -7.82
C HIS A 227 -25.55 -0.83 -8.27
N GLY A 228 -26.02 -1.67 -7.34
CA GLY A 228 -26.54 -3.01 -7.64
C GLY A 228 -28.03 -3.04 -8.03
N GLY A 229 -28.76 -1.94 -7.84
CA GLY A 229 -30.16 -1.79 -8.22
C GLY A 229 -31.12 -2.64 -7.38
N SER A 230 -32.37 -2.79 -7.83
CA SER A 230 -33.45 -3.46 -7.09
C SER A 230 -33.11 -4.90 -6.66
N GLY A 231 -32.40 -5.66 -7.49
CA GLY A 231 -31.95 -7.02 -7.16
C GLY A 231 -31.00 -7.07 -5.95
N SER A 232 -30.15 -6.05 -5.78
CA SER A 232 -29.21 -5.98 -4.66
C SER A 232 -29.90 -5.78 -3.31
N LEU A 233 -30.97 -4.97 -3.25
CA LEU A 233 -31.73 -4.71 -2.02
C LEU A 233 -32.35 -6.00 -1.46
N ILE A 234 -32.87 -6.87 -2.33
CA ILE A 234 -33.43 -8.17 -1.95
C ILE A 234 -32.34 -9.05 -1.32
N ILE A 235 -31.15 -9.08 -1.93
CA ILE A 235 -30.00 -9.87 -1.45
C ILE A 235 -29.44 -9.29 -0.14
N ILE A 236 -29.41 -7.97 0.01
CA ILE A 236 -29.00 -7.27 1.25
C ILE A 236 -29.97 -7.61 2.38
N LYS A 237 -31.28 -7.38 2.22
CA LYS A 237 -32.29 -7.67 3.26
C LYS A 237 -32.36 -9.17 3.60
N SER A 238 -32.09 -10.06 2.64
CA SER A 238 -31.99 -11.52 2.88
C SER A 238 -30.82 -11.93 3.79
N LYS A 239 -29.74 -11.14 3.86
CA LYS A 239 -28.57 -11.42 4.74
C LYS A 239 -28.41 -10.47 5.93
N ILE A 240 -29.03 -9.30 5.88
CA ILE A 240 -29.00 -8.27 6.92
C ILE A 240 -30.44 -7.73 7.08
N PRO A 241 -31.34 -8.44 7.79
CA PRO A 241 -32.74 -8.02 7.92
C PRO A 241 -32.93 -6.67 8.64
N THR A 242 -31.92 -6.24 9.41
CA THR A 242 -31.87 -4.95 10.12
C THR A 242 -31.40 -3.78 9.24
N TYR A 243 -31.25 -3.98 7.93
CA TYR A 243 -30.80 -2.94 7.00
C TYR A 243 -31.96 -2.02 6.54
N CYS A 244 -31.83 -0.73 6.84
CA CYS A 244 -32.68 0.33 6.30
C CYS A 244 -32.12 0.84 4.95
N SER A 245 -32.99 0.94 3.95
CA SER A 245 -32.68 1.48 2.62
C SER A 245 -32.48 3.00 2.68
N ILE A 246 -31.84 3.57 1.65
CA ILE A 246 -31.68 5.02 1.46
C ILE A 246 -33.05 5.75 1.34
N GLY A 247 -34.09 5.06 0.89
CA GLY A 247 -35.44 5.61 0.68
C GLY A 247 -36.47 5.26 1.76
N CYS A 248 -36.06 5.17 3.04
CA CYS A 248 -36.91 4.86 4.18
C CYS A 248 -36.76 5.90 5.30
#